data_AF-A0A2E9AMM2-F1
#
_entry.id   AF-A0A2E9AMM2-F1
#
_cell.length_a   1.000
_cell.length_b   1.000
_cell.length_c   1.000
_cell.angle_alpha   90.00
_cell.angle_beta   90.00
_cell.angle_gamma   90.00
#
_symmetry.space_group_name_H-M   'P 1'
#
loop_
_entity.id
_entity.type
_entity.pdbx_description
1 polymer ?
#
loop_
_entity_poly.entity_id
_entity_poly.type
_entity_poly.pdbx_seq_one_letter_code
_entity_poly.pdbx_strand_id
1 'polypeptide(L)'
;MARPIRIEFAGALYHVTSRGDRREAIYEDNTDRTRFFEILGQVVQDFNWVCHAYCLMTNHYHLVIETPDANLSRGMRQLNGVYTQYSNRRHRRTGHLFQGRFKGILVDGDSYLLE
;
A
#
# COMPACT_ATOMS: atom_id res chain seq x y z
N MET A 1 -22.43 6.72 -7.02
CA MET A 1 -21.91 5.87 -8.12
C MET A 1 -21.49 4.53 -7.51
N ALA A 2 -21.87 3.40 -8.11
CA ALA A 2 -21.49 2.08 -7.61
C ALA A 2 -19.96 1.91 -7.70
N ARG A 3 -19.35 1.38 -6.64
CA ARG A 3 -17.90 1.18 -6.57
C ARG A 3 -17.55 -0.09 -7.37
N PRO A 4 -16.62 -0.03 -8.33
CA PRO A 4 -16.15 -1.22 -9.03
C PRO A 4 -15.62 -2.27 -8.04
N ILE A 5 -15.94 -3.54 -8.29
CA ILE A 5 -15.39 -4.67 -7.55
C ILE A 5 -13.91 -4.77 -7.90
N ARG A 6 -13.06 -5.01 -6.90
CA ARG A 6 -11.65 -5.31 -7.14
C ARG A 6 -11.55 -6.77 -7.55
N ILE A 7 -10.92 -7.00 -8.70
CA ILE A 7 -10.62 -8.34 -9.15
C ILE A 7 -9.45 -8.85 -8.31
N GLU A 8 -9.67 -9.95 -7.60
CA GLU A 8 -8.66 -10.62 -6.77
C GLU A 8 -8.70 -12.11 -7.07
N PHE A 9 -7.56 -12.68 -7.46
CA PHE A 9 -7.38 -14.13 -7.68
C PHE A 9 -5.97 -14.55 -7.27
N ALA A 10 -5.80 -15.86 -7.08
CA ALA A 10 -4.55 -16.45 -6.61
C ALA A 10 -3.41 -16.23 -7.63
N GLY A 11 -2.24 -15.81 -7.15
CA GLY A 11 -1.06 -15.54 -7.98
C GLY A 11 -1.14 -14.24 -8.80
N ALA A 12 -2.16 -13.41 -8.58
CA ALA A 12 -2.30 -12.15 -9.29
C ALA A 12 -1.22 -11.14 -8.88
N LEU A 13 -0.70 -10.40 -9.87
CA LEU A 13 0.28 -9.33 -9.70
C LEU A 13 -0.38 -7.95 -9.84
N TYR A 14 -0.05 -7.03 -8.94
CA TYR A 14 -0.65 -5.72 -8.88
C TYR A 14 0.37 -4.60 -8.78
N HIS A 15 0.17 -3.54 -9.55
CA HIS A 15 0.71 -2.22 -9.24
C HIS A 15 -0.25 -1.48 -8.31
N VAL A 16 0.21 -1.23 -7.09
CA VAL A 16 -0.57 -0.61 -6.02
C VAL A 16 -0.08 0.79 -5.73
N THR A 17 -1.00 1.75 -5.63
CA THR A 17 -0.70 3.12 -5.21
C THR A 17 -1.65 3.62 -4.14
N SER A 18 -1.11 4.39 -3.20
CA SER A 18 -1.91 5.14 -2.22
C SER A 18 -1.25 6.48 -1.96
N ARG A 19 -2.07 7.52 -1.79
CA ARG A 19 -1.63 8.91 -1.70
C ARG A 19 -2.25 9.60 -0.49
N GLY A 20 -1.49 10.50 0.11
CA GLY A 20 -1.92 11.33 1.22
C GLY A 20 -3.17 12.13 0.91
N ASP A 21 -4.01 12.31 1.93
CA ASP A 21 -5.13 13.23 1.85
C ASP A 21 -4.62 14.63 1.50
N ARG A 22 -5.36 15.34 0.64
CA ARG A 22 -4.97 16.66 0.12
C ARG A 22 -3.54 16.72 -0.50
N ARG A 23 -2.99 15.56 -0.91
CA ARG A 23 -1.61 15.38 -1.40
C ARG A 23 -0.53 15.78 -0.38
N GLU A 24 -0.88 15.84 0.90
CA GLU A 24 0.04 16.13 1.99
C GLU A 24 1.05 14.98 2.18
N ALA A 25 2.13 15.28 2.89
CA ALA A 25 3.15 14.31 3.20
C ALA A 25 2.56 13.15 4.01
N ILE A 26 2.78 11.92 3.55
CA ILE A 26 2.54 10.70 4.33
C ILE A 26 3.79 10.28 5.10
N TYR A 27 4.96 10.78 4.69
CA TYR A 27 6.23 10.66 5.40
C TYR A 27 6.77 12.07 5.67
N GLU A 28 6.77 12.52 6.92
CA GLU A 28 7.32 13.82 7.30
C GLU A 28 8.85 13.75 7.45
N ASP A 29 9.39 12.59 7.82
CA ASP A 29 10.81 12.34 7.97
C ASP A 29 11.20 10.90 7.55
N ASN A 30 12.48 10.55 7.71
CA ASN A 30 12.97 9.19 7.42
C ASN A 30 12.51 8.15 8.45
N THR A 31 12.15 8.55 9.67
CA THR A 31 11.60 7.63 10.68
C THR A 31 10.25 7.10 10.21
N ASP A 32 9.43 7.96 9.61
CA ASP A 32 8.15 7.57 9.01
C ASP A 32 8.34 6.57 7.88
N ARG A 33 9.34 6.78 7.00
CA ARG A 33 9.68 5.84 5.93
C ARG A 33 10.13 4.49 6.47
N THR A 34 11.05 4.48 7.44
CA THR A 34 11.51 3.25 8.07
C THR A 34 10.35 2.50 8.72
N ARG A 35 9.48 3.21 9.45
CA ARG A 35 8.34 2.57 10.09
C ARG A 35 7.32 2.01 9.10
N PHE A 36 7.07 2.73 8.00
CA PHE A 36 6.24 2.20 6.93
C PHE A 36 6.83 0.92 6.34
N PHE A 37 8.14 0.89 6.12
CA PHE A 37 8.82 -0.27 5.57
C PHE A 37 8.76 -1.48 6.51
N GLU A 38 8.92 -1.27 7.82
CA GLU A 38 8.72 -2.32 8.84
C GLU A 38 7.29 -2.89 8.82
N ILE A 39 6.28 -2.01 8.78
CA ILE A 39 4.87 -2.44 8.73
C ILE A 39 4.58 -3.18 7.42
N LEU A 40 5.12 -2.70 6.29
CA LEU A 40 5.02 -3.38 5.00
C LEU A 40 5.62 -4.78 5.07
N GLY A 41 6.82 -4.93 5.64
CA GLY A 41 7.47 -6.22 5.83
C GLY A 41 6.61 -7.19 6.65
N GLN A 42 6.01 -6.71 7.75
CA GLN A 42 5.11 -7.53 8.55
C GLN A 42 3.85 -7.94 7.77
N VAL A 43 3.23 -7.01 7.04
CA VAL A 43 2.04 -7.31 6.21
C VAL A 43 2.38 -8.30 5.10
N VAL A 44 3.55 -8.17 4.48
CA VAL A 44 4.01 -9.11 3.45
C VAL A 44 4.09 -10.53 4.02
N GLN A 45 4.63 -10.69 5.23
CA GLN A 45 4.68 -11.99 5.91
C GLN A 45 3.29 -12.50 6.32
N ASP A 46 2.50 -11.66 6.99
CA ASP A 46 1.19 -12.04 7.55
C ASP A 46 0.18 -12.47 6.47
N PHE A 47 0.29 -11.88 5.27
CA PHE A 47 -0.63 -12.14 4.15
C PHE A 47 0.00 -13.00 3.05
N ASN A 48 1.21 -13.54 3.26
CA ASN A 48 1.90 -14.37 2.29
C ASN A 48 2.02 -13.67 0.92
N TRP A 49 2.40 -12.40 0.93
CA TRP A 49 2.64 -11.64 -0.30
C TRP A 49 4.06 -11.82 -0.81
N VAL A 50 4.24 -11.61 -2.12
CA VAL A 50 5.57 -11.38 -2.69
C VAL A 50 5.65 -9.92 -3.12
N CYS A 51 6.60 -9.19 -2.54
CA CYS A 51 6.86 -7.79 -2.89
C CYS A 51 8.01 -7.72 -3.88
N HIS A 52 7.71 -7.43 -5.14
CA HIS A 52 8.68 -7.37 -6.23
C HIS A 52 9.41 -6.04 -6.30
N ALA A 53 8.70 -4.94 -6.02
CA ALA A 53 9.28 -3.59 -6.04
C ALA A 53 8.51 -2.62 -5.13
N TYR A 54 9.20 -1.57 -4.69
CA TYR A 54 8.60 -0.48 -3.91
C TYR A 54 9.22 0.87 -4.28
N CYS A 55 8.42 1.93 -4.17
CA CYS A 55 8.88 3.31 -4.25
C CYS A 55 8.11 4.16 -3.20
N LEU A 56 8.85 4.83 -2.32
CA LEU A 56 8.29 5.65 -1.24
C LEU A 56 8.55 7.13 -1.53
N MET A 57 7.54 7.83 -2.07
CA MET A 57 7.57 9.28 -2.27
C MET A 57 6.96 10.00 -1.08
N THR A 58 7.28 11.27 -0.88
CA THR A 58 6.84 12.03 0.32
C THR A 58 5.33 11.96 0.60
N ASN A 59 4.49 12.02 -0.44
CA ASN A 59 3.03 12.03 -0.30
C ASN A 59 2.31 10.80 -0.88
N HIS A 60 3.04 9.79 -1.38
CA HIS A 60 2.43 8.56 -1.89
C HIS A 60 3.48 7.46 -2.03
N TYR A 61 3.01 6.23 -2.20
CA TYR A 61 3.89 5.11 -2.51
C TYR A 61 3.37 4.30 -3.69
N HIS A 62 4.29 3.54 -4.30
CA HIS A 62 4.02 2.52 -5.29
C HIS A 62 4.55 1.18 -4.78
N LEU A 63 3.78 0.11 -4.93
CA LEU A 63 4.21 -1.26 -4.66
C LEU A 63 3.89 -2.14 -5.86
N VAL A 64 4.73 -3.12 -6.13
CA VAL A 64 4.44 -4.23 -7.04
C VAL A 64 4.28 -5.48 -6.17
N ILE A 65 3.04 -5.92 -5.99
CA ILE A 65 2.68 -6.98 -5.05
C ILE A 65 2.02 -8.13 -5.80
N GLU A 66 2.52 -9.33 -5.59
CA GLU A 66 1.84 -10.56 -5.95
C GLU A 66 1.11 -11.13 -4.74
N THR A 67 -0.13 -11.61 -4.96
CA THR A 67 -0.94 -12.22 -3.90
C THR A 67 -1.28 -13.68 -4.23
N PRO A 68 -0.46 -14.64 -3.76
CA PRO A 68 -0.76 -16.07 -3.84
C PRO A 68 -2.17 -16.43 -3.36
N ASP A 69 -2.64 -15.80 -2.28
CA ASP A 69 -3.91 -16.15 -1.62
C ASP A 69 -5.07 -15.17 -1.93
N ALA A 70 -4.98 -14.39 -3.01
CA ALA A 70 -6.04 -13.46 -3.46
C ALA A 70 -6.54 -12.49 -2.37
N ASN A 71 -5.64 -12.01 -1.52
CA ASN A 71 -5.97 -11.31 -0.26
C ASN A 71 -5.46 -9.84 -0.23
N LEU A 72 -5.24 -9.23 -1.39
CA LEU A 72 -4.71 -7.87 -1.55
C LEU A 72 -5.48 -6.84 -0.71
N SER A 73 -6.81 -6.82 -0.84
CA SER A 73 -7.65 -5.85 -0.14
C SER A 73 -7.55 -5.98 1.39
N ARG A 74 -7.35 -7.20 1.91
CA ARG A 74 -7.21 -7.44 3.35
C ARG A 74 -5.86 -6.93 3.85
N GLY A 75 -4.76 -7.29 3.18
CA GLY A 75 -3.43 -6.81 3.59
C GLY A 75 -3.29 -5.30 3.43
N MET A 76 -3.86 -4.69 2.38
CA MET A 76 -3.82 -3.24 2.20
C MET A 76 -4.63 -2.48 3.26
N ARG A 77 -5.73 -3.08 3.75
CA ARG A 77 -6.48 -2.54 4.90
C ARG A 77 -5.60 -2.53 6.15
N GLN A 78 -4.83 -3.59 6.40
CA GLN A 78 -3.91 -3.67 7.53
C GLN A 78 -2.75 -2.68 7.38
N LEU A 79 -2.05 -2.68 6.25
CA LEU A 79 -0.94 -1.78 5.95
C LEU A 79 -1.32 -0.31 6.16
N ASN A 80 -2.36 0.15 5.48
CA ASN A 80 -2.75 1.57 5.54
C ASN A 80 -3.36 1.92 6.90
N GLY A 81 -4.09 0.99 7.52
CA GLY A 81 -4.69 1.19 8.83
C GLY A 81 -3.64 1.36 9.93
N VAL A 82 -2.70 0.41 10.04
CA VAL A 82 -1.64 0.42 11.04
C VAL A 82 -0.73 1.63 10.85
N TYR A 83 -0.35 1.94 9.60
CA TYR A 83 0.49 3.11 9.34
C TYR A 83 -0.22 4.42 9.66
N THR A 84 -1.50 4.56 9.31
CA THR A 84 -2.29 5.76 9.66
C THR A 84 -2.34 5.96 11.17
N GLN A 85 -2.57 4.90 11.94
CA GLN A 85 -2.59 4.97 13.41
C GLN A 85 -1.24 5.40 13.99
N TYR A 86 -0.14 4.83 13.48
CA TYR A 86 1.22 5.21 13.86
C TYR A 86 1.49 6.69 13.57
N SER A 87 1.26 7.12 12.33
CA SER A 87 1.51 8.50 11.88
C SER A 87 0.71 9.50 12.71
N ASN A 88 -0.58 9.24 12.90
CA ASN A 88 -1.45 10.09 13.71
C ASN A 88 -0.96 10.20 15.17
N ARG A 89 -0.53 9.09 15.77
CA ARG A 89 0.02 9.09 17.13
C ARG A 89 1.33 9.86 17.23
N ARG A 90 2.26 9.64 16.29
CA ARG A 90 3.58 10.30 16.26
C ARG A 90 3.46 11.81 16.08
N HIS A 91 2.61 12.23 15.16
CA HIS A 91 2.45 13.63 14.74
C HIS A 91 1.32 14.36 15.44
N ARG A 92 0.66 13.71 16.43
CA ARG A 92 -0.47 14.25 17.20
C ARG A 92 -1.63 14.74 16.32
N ARG A 93 -1.94 13.98 15.27
CA ARG A 93 -3.02 14.26 14.31
C ARG A 93 -4.19 13.30 14.48
N THR A 94 -5.32 13.65 13.89
CA THR A 94 -6.51 12.80 13.82
C THR A 94 -7.06 12.82 12.39
N GLY A 95 -7.94 11.88 12.07
CA GLY A 95 -8.56 11.78 10.75
C GLY A 95 -7.76 10.93 9.75
N HIS A 96 -8.04 11.15 8.48
CA HIS A 96 -7.51 10.35 7.38
C HIS A 96 -6.11 10.80 6.98
N LEU A 97 -5.16 9.85 6.94
CA LEU A 97 -3.85 10.09 6.36
C LEU A 97 -3.87 9.97 4.83
N PHE A 98 -4.62 9.00 4.30
CA PHE A 98 -4.73 8.74 2.87
C PHE A 98 -6.05 9.29 2.31
N GLN A 99 -6.04 9.76 1.06
CA GLN A 99 -7.21 10.34 0.36
C GLN A 99 -8.37 9.34 0.15
N GLY A 100 -8.19 8.06 0.49
CA GLY A 100 -9.20 7.03 0.39
C GLY A 100 -8.60 5.64 0.17
N ARG A 101 -9.34 4.82 -0.58
CA ARG A 101 -8.90 3.47 -0.96
C ARG A 101 -7.65 3.53 -1.85
N PHE A 102 -6.75 2.57 -1.67
CA PHE A 102 -5.66 2.33 -2.62
C PHE A 102 -6.22 2.04 -4.03
N LYS A 103 -5.44 2.40 -5.05
CA LYS A 103 -5.61 1.94 -6.42
C LYS A 103 -4.74 0.71 -6.62
N GLY A 104 -5.31 -0.34 -7.22
CA GLY A 104 -4.59 -1.56 -7.59
C GLY A 104 -4.91 -1.87 -9.05
N ILE A 105 -3.90 -1.94 -9.89
CA ILE A 105 -4.03 -2.29 -11.31
C ILE A 105 -3.42 -3.68 -11.47
N LEU A 106 -4.17 -4.63 -12.05
CA LEU A 106 -3.62 -5.91 -12.44
C LEU A 106 -2.57 -5.66 -13.54
N VAL A 107 -1.37 -6.18 -13.33
CA VAL A 107 -0.29 -6.07 -14.30
C VAL A 107 0.11 -7.46 -14.75
N ASP A 108 0.46 -7.58 -16.02
CA ASP A 108 1.02 -8.79 -16.57
C ASP A 108 2.52 -8.84 -16.22
N GLY A 109 2.96 -9.92 -15.58
CA GLY A 109 4.29 -10.02 -14.97
C GLY A 109 5.42 -9.96 -16.01
N ASP A 110 5.18 -10.51 -17.20
CA ASP A 110 6.19 -10.59 -18.25
C ASP A 110 6.39 -9.26 -18.97
N SER A 111 5.32 -8.48 -19.15
CA SER A 111 5.35 -7.22 -19.91
C SER A 111 5.59 -5.99 -19.03
N TYR A 112 5.16 -6.01 -17.77
CA TYR A 112 5.28 -4.84 -16.88
C TYR A 112 6.64 -4.70 -16.18
N LEU A 113 7.40 -5.79 -16.02
CA LEU A 113 8.72 -5.77 -15.37
C LEU A 113 9.89 -5.53 -16.36
N LEU A 114 9.60 -5.49 -17.67
CA LEU A 114 10.58 -5.23 -18.74
C LEU A 114 10.69 -3.75 -19.15
N GLU A 115 9.82 -2.88 -18.64
CA GLU A 115 9.85 -1.43 -18.80
C GLU A 115 10.38 -0.72 -17.54
#